data_AF-A0A2N3A0H8-F1
#
_entry.id   AF-A0A2N3A0H8-F1
#
_cell.length_a   1.000
_cell.length_b   1.000
_cell.length_c   1.000
_cell.angle_alpha   90.00
_cell.angle_beta   90.00
_cell.angle_gamma   90.00
#
_symmetry.space_group_name_H-M   'P 1'
#
loop_
_entity.id
_entity.type
_entity.pdbx_description
1 polymer ?
#
loop_
_entity_poly.entity_id
_entity_poly.type
_entity_poly.pdbx_seq_one_letter_code
_entity_poly.pdbx_strand_id
1 'polypeptide(L)' 'MISQNHFSKVELLEMIENGRLLSLKQASRKFNCSERTIKRMLKTLREQGHEIKYSRTERKFFLKI' A
#
# COMPACT_ATOMS: atom_id res chain seq x y z
N MET A 1 3.55 1.12 -27.23
CA MET A 1 4.38 0.64 -26.12
C MET A 1 3.52 0.62 -24.86
N ILE A 2 3.33 -0.60 -24.34
CA ILE A 2 2.82 -1.05 -23.04
C ILE A 2 1.92 -0.08 -22.23
N SER A 3 0.68 -0.54 -22.05
CA SER A 3 -0.42 -0.05 -21.24
C SER A 3 -0.05 0.82 -20.03
N GLN A 4 -0.66 2.01 -19.97
CA GLN A 4 -0.80 2.79 -18.74
C GLN A 4 -1.69 2.00 -17.77
N ASN A 5 -1.10 1.21 -16.87
CA ASN A 5 -1.83 0.51 -15.83
C ASN A 5 -2.47 1.53 -14.87
N HIS A 6 -3.79 1.71 -14.99
CA HIS A 6 -4.60 2.53 -14.10
C HIS A 6 -4.93 1.77 -12.80
N PHE A 7 -3.91 1.35 -12.05
CA PHE A 7 -4.11 0.67 -10.77
C PHE A 7 -3.02 1.09 -9.79
N SER A 8 -3.39 1.80 -8.72
CA SER A 8 -2.41 2.29 -7.74
C SER A 8 -2.91 2.14 -6.31
N LYS A 9 -4.00 2.81 -5.92
CA LYS A 9 -4.49 2.79 -4.52
C LYS A 9 -5.33 1.56 -4.18
N VAL A 10 -6.17 1.10 -5.10
CA VAL A 10 -7.03 -0.09 -4.90
C VAL A 10 -6.17 -1.34 -4.73
N GLU A 11 -5.20 -1.56 -5.62
CA GLU A 11 -4.26 -2.69 -5.49
C GLU A 11 -3.42 -2.60 -4.20
N LEU A 12 -3.01 -1.40 -3.79
CA LEU A 12 -2.28 -1.22 -2.53
C LEU A 12 -3.15 -1.61 -1.32
N LEU A 13 -4.43 -1.26 -1.34
CA LEU A 13 -5.39 -1.64 -0.30
C LEU A 13 -5.61 -3.15 -0.29
N GLU A 14 -5.82 -3.77 -1.45
CA GLU A 14 -5.97 -5.23 -1.58
C GLU A 14 -4.72 -5.96 -1.03
N MET A 15 -3.52 -5.43 -1.29
CA MET A 15 -2.30 -5.97 -0.71
C MET A 15 -2.27 -5.88 0.82
N ILE A 16 -2.85 -4.85 1.42
CA ILE A 16 -2.93 -4.69 2.89
C ILE A 16 -3.98 -5.65 3.46
N GLU A 17 -5.15 -5.74 2.83
CA GLU A 17 -6.24 -6.65 3.22
C GLU A 17 -5.79 -8.10 3.23
N ASN A 18 -5.02 -8.51 2.21
CA ASN A 18 -4.46 -9.85 2.10
C ASN A 18 -3.14 -10.03 2.89
N GLY A 19 -2.68 -9.04 3.64
CA GLY A 19 -1.44 -9.10 4.41
C GLY A 19 -0.15 -9.24 3.57
N ARG A 20 -0.20 -8.89 2.28
CA ARG A 20 0.90 -8.99 1.30
C ARG A 20 1.80 -7.75 1.25
N LEU A 21 1.39 -6.64 1.86
CA LEU A 21 2.21 -5.43 1.95
C LEU A 21 3.17 -5.52 3.15
N LEU A 22 4.43 -5.90 2.90
CA LEU A 22 5.45 -6.08 3.92
C LEU A 22 6.24 -4.79 4.19
N SER A 23 6.51 -4.00 3.14
CA SER A 23 7.26 -2.75 3.27
C SER A 23 6.92 -1.74 2.21
N LEU A 24 7.24 -0.47 2.47
CA LEU A 24 7.12 0.60 1.49
C LEU A 24 8.02 0.37 0.28
N LYS A 25 9.22 -0.19 0.50
CA LYS A 25 10.19 -0.53 -0.55
C LYS A 25 9.69 -1.63 -1.50
N GLN A 26 8.93 -2.59 -0.97
CA GLN A 26 8.29 -3.62 -1.80
C GLN A 26 7.24 -2.98 -2.71
N ALA A 27 6.36 -2.16 -2.15
CA ALA A 27 5.34 -1.46 -2.94
C ALA A 27 5.97 -0.49 -3.95
N SER A 28 6.98 0.29 -3.56
CA SER A 28 7.65 1.24 -4.45
C SER A 28 8.21 0.54 -5.70
N ARG A 29 8.83 -0.63 -5.52
CA ARG A 29 9.29 -1.48 -6.63
C ARG A 29 8.14 -2.04 -7.47
N LYS A 30 7.08 -2.57 -6.84
CA LYS A 30 5.92 -3.15 -7.54
C LYS A 30 5.18 -2.11 -8.39
N PHE A 31 4.96 -0.92 -7.84
CA PHE A 31 4.25 0.18 -8.51
C PHE A 31 5.18 1.09 -9.31
N ASN A 32 6.47 0.76 -9.42
CA ASN A 32 7.51 1.55 -10.07
C ASN A 32 7.44 3.05 -9.71
N CYS A 33 7.34 3.36 -8.42
CA CYS A 33 7.23 4.73 -7.92
C CYS A 33 8.08 4.93 -6.66
N SER A 34 8.16 6.17 -6.16
CA SER A 34 8.90 6.45 -4.93
C SER A 34 8.17 5.93 -3.68
N GLU A 35 8.91 5.59 -2.62
CA GLU A 35 8.30 5.30 -1.31
C GLU A 35 7.47 6.48 -0.78
N ARG A 36 7.83 7.72 -1.15
CA ARG A 36 7.04 8.92 -0.85
C ARG A 36 5.66 8.84 -1.50
N THR A 37 5.56 8.38 -2.75
CA THR A 37 4.29 8.16 -3.44
C THR A 37 3.45 7.12 -2.70
N ILE A 38 4.04 5.99 -2.30
CA ILE A 38 3.34 4.97 -1.50
C ILE A 38 2.84 5.55 -0.16
N LYS A 39 3.65 6.34 0.54
CA LYS A 39 3.21 7.02 1.78
C LYS A 39 2.02 7.95 1.54
N ARG A 40 1.99 8.69 0.42
CA ARG A 40 0.84 9.53 0.03
C ARG A 40 -0.40 8.68 -0.25
N MET A 41 -0.24 7.55 -0.93
CA MET A 41 -1.33 6.62 -1.20
C MET A 41 -1.92 6.04 0.09
N LEU A 42 -1.06 5.61 1.02
CA LEU A 42 -1.49 5.16 2.36
C LEU A 42 -2.20 6.27 3.13
N LYS A 43 -1.73 7.53 3.03
CA LYS A 43 -2.40 8.67 3.65
C LYS A 43 -3.81 8.85 3.09
N THR A 44 -3.97 8.81 1.76
CA THR A 44 -5.30 8.90 1.13
C THR A 44 -6.22 7.77 1.55
N LEU A 45 -5.73 6.53 1.64
CA LEU A 45 -6.55 5.40 2.11
C LEU A 45 -6.99 5.59 3.57
N ARG A 46 -6.13 6.14 4.44
CA ARG A 46 -6.51 6.49 5.82
C ARG A 46 -7.56 7.59 5.88
N GLU A 47 -7.44 8.61 5.02
CA GLU A 47 -8.41 9.70 4.89
C GLU A 47 -9.77 9.18 4.37
N GLN A 48 -9.78 8.07 3.62
CA GLN A 48 -10.99 7.38 3.18
C GLN A 48 -11.62 6.48 4.27
N GLY A 49 -11.03 6.40 5.46
CA GLY A 49 -11.57 5.65 6.60
C GLY A 49 -10.91 4.30 6.86
N HIS A 50 -9.91 3.88 6.07
CA HIS A 50 -9.20 2.63 6.32
C HIS A 50 -8.18 2.79 7.46
N GLU A 51 -8.38 2.13 8.60
CA GLU A 51 -7.44 2.18 9.75
C GLU A 51 -6.18 1.32 9.49
N ILE A 52 -5.32 1.77 8.57
CA ILE A 52 -4.10 1.05 8.16
C ILE A 52 -2.95 1.27 9.16
N LYS A 53 -2.47 0.20 9.78
CA LYS A 53 -1.32 0.19 10.69
C LYS A 53 -0.20 -0.75 10.21
N TYR A 54 0.99 -0.56 10.76
CA TYR A 54 2.13 -1.45 10.55
C TYR A 54 2.40 -2.25 11.82
N SER A 55 2.42 -3.57 11.71
CA SER A 55 2.78 -4.49 12.79
C SER A 55 4.28 -4.70 12.78
N ARG A 56 4.97 -4.35 13.87
CA ARG A 56 6.41 -4.63 14.00
C ARG A 56 6.68 -6.12 14.20
N THR A 57 5.80 -6.82 14.90
CA THR A 57 5.91 -8.26 15.18
C THR A 57 5.75 -9.08 13.90
N GLU A 58 4.73 -8.78 13.10
CA GLU A 58 4.47 -9.50 11.84
C GLU A 58 5.20 -8.91 10.64
N ARG A 59 5.83 -7.74 10.80
CA ARG A 59 6.56 -7.00 9.74
C ARG A 59 5.72 -6.76 8.48
N LYS A 60 4.45 -6.44 8.66
CA LYS A 60 3.50 -6.18 7.57
C LYS A 60 2.52 -5.06 7.92
N PHE A 61 1.93 -4.49 6.88
CA PHE A 61 0.79 -3.59 7.01
C PHE A 61 -0.50 -4.39 7.07
N PHE A 62 -1.45 -3.93 7.88
CA PHE A 62 -2.76 -4.56 8.08
C PHE A 62 -3.84 -3.50 8.33
N LEU A 63 -5.10 -3.87 8.07
CA LEU A 63 -6.26 -3.11 8.52
C LEU A 63 -6.54 -3.46 9.98
N LYS A 64 -6.56 -2.44 10.84
CA LYS A 64 -7.06 -2.60 12.19
C LYS A 64 -8.58 -2.55 12.14
N ILE A 65 -9.20 -3.66 12.52
CA ILE A 65 -10.66 -3.78 12.76
C ILE A 65 -10.95 -3.27 14.17
#